data_AF-A0A941PM38-F1
#
_entry.id   AF-A0A941PM38-F1
#
_cell.length_a   1.000
_cell.length_b   1.000
_cell.length_c   1.000
_cell.angle_alpha   90.00
_cell.angle_beta   90.00
_cell.angle_gamma   90.00
#
_symmetry.space_group_name_H-M   'P 1'
#
loop_
_entity.id
_entity.type
_entity.pdbx_description
1 polymer ?
#
loop_
_entity_poly.entity_id
_entity_poly.type
_entity_poly.pdbx_seq_one_letter_code
_entity_poly.pdbx_strand_id
1 'polypeptide(L)'
;MRSVALALTIGLALCAGGCGRRNHNDANTTPHSETIVAPETRPVDQVPEEEPAVARSSWRAVNDITRNVTGNLRVSMEHQRGGPLIFAFATGVTVRAQAYEQVAADRRSDVGGQSFAAVLGGDPRVDAYLYRVLDETVARSAPLGGLCGADRTRFMAVSEFVDASGRWVFKIAAFKGDRGPGSGQDPQYCRSFSFTAQ
;
A
#
# COMPACT_ATOMS: atom_id res chain seq x y z
N MET A 1 28.70 35.38 -47.31
CA MET A 1 28.69 34.25 -48.26
C MET A 1 27.79 33.18 -47.66
N ARG A 2 26.66 32.70 -48.18
CA ARG A 2 25.88 32.86 -49.43
C ARG A 2 24.43 32.37 -49.11
N SER A 3 23.42 33.09 -49.63
CA SER A 3 22.06 32.71 -50.13
C SER A 3 21.16 31.76 -49.29
N VAL A 4 19.90 32.04 -48.90
CA VAL A 4 18.63 32.57 -49.51
C VAL A 4 18.04 31.69 -50.64
N ALA A 5 16.81 31.14 -50.42
CA ALA A 5 15.68 30.96 -51.38
C ALA A 5 14.59 30.00 -50.77
N LEU A 6 13.31 30.38 -50.58
CA LEU A 6 12.13 30.33 -51.51
C LEU A 6 11.68 28.89 -51.89
N ALA A 7 10.41 28.47 -52.08
CA ALA A 7 9.05 29.04 -52.16
C ALA A 7 8.00 27.88 -52.09
N LEU A 8 6.87 28.03 -51.39
CA LEU A 8 5.46 28.12 -51.84
C LEU A 8 4.98 27.48 -53.19
N THR A 9 3.78 26.87 -53.11
CA THR A 9 2.65 26.76 -54.11
C THR A 9 2.75 25.73 -55.26
N ILE A 10 1.69 25.13 -55.86
CA ILE A 10 0.20 25.03 -55.77
C ILE A 10 -0.22 23.83 -56.69
N GLY A 11 -1.39 23.19 -56.50
CA GLY A 11 -2.01 22.38 -57.58
C GLY A 11 -3.34 21.65 -57.27
N LEU A 12 -4.47 22.33 -57.51
CA LEU A 12 -5.84 21.84 -57.79
C LEU A 12 -5.87 20.84 -58.99
N ALA A 13 -6.88 20.04 -59.35
CA ALA A 13 -8.29 19.79 -59.03
C ALA A 13 -8.71 18.52 -59.83
N LEU A 14 -9.87 17.90 -59.55
CA LEU A 14 -10.86 17.51 -60.59
C LEU A 14 -12.16 16.99 -59.96
N CYS A 15 -13.26 17.59 -60.40
CA CYS A 15 -14.64 17.30 -60.04
C CYS A 15 -15.28 16.31 -61.03
N ALA A 16 -16.16 15.43 -60.53
CA ALA A 16 -17.35 14.86 -61.20
C ALA A 16 -18.16 14.18 -60.08
N GLY A 17 -19.48 14.35 -59.87
CA GLY A 17 -20.58 14.67 -60.77
C GLY A 17 -21.62 13.55 -60.59
N GLY A 18 -22.79 13.83 -59.99
CA GLY A 18 -23.86 12.83 -59.84
C GLY A 18 -24.99 13.24 -58.89
N CYS A 19 -25.99 13.98 -59.39
CA CYS A 19 -27.27 14.21 -58.74
C CYS A 19 -28.20 12.99 -58.91
N GLY A 20 -28.91 12.58 -57.86
CA GLY A 20 -29.89 11.49 -57.95
C GLY A 20 -30.89 11.43 -56.79
N ARG A 21 -31.97 12.22 -56.93
CA ARG A 21 -33.38 11.97 -56.50
C ARG A 21 -33.71 11.82 -55.00
N ARG A 22 -34.50 12.79 -54.52
CA ARG A 22 -35.23 12.80 -53.24
C ARG A 22 -36.20 11.63 -53.14
N ASN A 23 -36.21 10.94 -52.00
CA ASN A 23 -37.37 10.20 -51.51
C ASN A 23 -37.62 10.63 -50.06
N HIS A 24 -38.78 11.23 -49.82
CA HIS A 24 -39.31 11.48 -48.48
C HIS A 24 -39.78 10.13 -47.90
N ASN A 25 -39.24 9.74 -46.76
CA ASN A 25 -39.95 8.92 -45.79
C ASN A 25 -39.57 9.43 -44.40
N ASP A 26 -40.59 9.94 -43.72
CA ASP A 26 -40.57 10.34 -42.33
C ASP A 26 -40.16 9.17 -41.43
N ALA A 27 -39.25 9.44 -40.52
CA ALA A 27 -39.23 8.83 -39.19
C ALA A 27 -38.40 9.72 -38.26
N ASN A 28 -39.09 10.53 -37.46
CA ASN A 28 -38.56 11.09 -36.22
C ASN A 28 -37.89 9.97 -35.40
N THR A 29 -36.57 10.05 -35.21
CA THR A 29 -35.92 9.34 -34.11
C THR A 29 -34.74 10.17 -33.66
N THR A 30 -34.99 11.00 -32.64
CA THR A 30 -33.96 11.60 -31.81
C THR A 30 -33.01 10.51 -31.34
N PRO A 31 -31.70 10.57 -31.63
CA PRO A 31 -30.76 9.62 -31.04
C PRO A 31 -30.67 9.94 -29.55
N HIS A 32 -31.26 9.09 -28.72
CA HIS A 32 -30.94 9.05 -27.30
C HIS A 32 -29.43 8.78 -27.20
N SER A 33 -28.69 9.75 -26.65
CA SER A 33 -27.32 9.51 -26.22
C SER A 33 -27.37 8.52 -25.07
N GLU A 34 -27.26 7.23 -25.39
CA GLU A 34 -26.91 6.22 -24.40
C GLU A 34 -25.55 6.61 -23.84
N THR A 35 -25.57 7.13 -22.61
CA THR A 35 -24.35 7.28 -21.84
C THR A 35 -23.93 5.87 -21.49
N ILE A 36 -23.04 5.28 -22.28
CA ILE A 36 -22.38 4.02 -21.93
C ILE A 36 -21.58 4.35 -20.68
N VAL A 37 -22.16 4.05 -19.52
CA VAL A 37 -21.45 4.07 -18.24
C VAL A 37 -20.43 2.95 -18.35
N ALA A 38 -19.16 3.33 -18.47
CA ALA A 38 -18.07 2.38 -18.38
C ALA A 38 -18.25 1.62 -17.05
N PRO A 39 -18.35 0.28 -17.05
CA PRO A 39 -18.44 -0.47 -15.82
C PRO A 39 -17.22 -0.11 -14.97
N GLU A 40 -17.45 0.34 -13.74
CA GLU A 40 -16.40 0.57 -12.77
C GLU A 40 -15.70 -0.77 -12.54
N THR A 41 -14.57 -0.98 -13.22
CA THR A 41 -13.72 -2.16 -13.06
C THR A 41 -12.95 -2.03 -11.75
N ARG A 42 -13.65 -2.04 -10.61
CA ARG A 42 -13.03 -2.50 -9.37
C ARG A 42 -13.20 -4.01 -9.35
N PRO A 43 -12.12 -4.80 -9.43
CA PRO A 43 -12.22 -6.22 -9.20
C PRO A 43 -12.86 -6.41 -7.81
N VAL A 44 -14.01 -7.07 -7.77
CA VAL A 44 -14.83 -7.27 -6.55
C VAL A 44 -14.04 -7.97 -5.44
N ASP A 45 -12.90 -8.57 -5.78
CA ASP A 45 -12.00 -9.26 -4.86
C ASP A 45 -10.81 -8.44 -4.34
N GLN A 46 -10.59 -7.21 -4.82
CA GLN A 46 -9.48 -6.38 -4.33
C GLN A 46 -9.80 -5.74 -2.99
N VAL A 47 -8.92 -5.99 -2.01
CA VAL A 47 -8.96 -5.33 -0.71
C VAL A 47 -8.29 -3.98 -0.84
N PRO A 48 -8.92 -2.88 -0.42
CA PRO A 48 -8.24 -1.59 -0.35
C PRO A 48 -7.04 -1.69 0.60
N GLU A 49 -5.85 -1.45 0.07
CA GLU A 49 -4.60 -1.42 0.79
C GLU A 49 -3.84 -0.12 0.50
N GLU A 50 -2.96 0.27 1.41
CA GLU A 50 -2.16 1.49 1.29
C GLU A 50 -0.72 1.23 1.76
N GLU A 51 0.21 2.02 1.23
CA GLU A 51 1.57 2.07 1.76
C GLU A 51 1.55 2.68 3.18
N PRO A 52 2.20 2.04 4.17
CA PRO A 52 2.19 2.51 5.55
C PRO A 52 2.60 3.98 5.70
N ALA A 53 1.85 4.72 6.52
CA ALA A 53 2.07 6.13 6.86
C ALA A 53 1.79 7.16 5.75
N VAL A 54 1.32 6.75 4.56
CA VAL A 54 0.99 7.67 3.47
C VAL A 54 -0.34 8.38 3.73
N ALA A 55 -1.40 7.62 4.02
CA ALA A 55 -2.74 8.17 4.18
C ALA A 55 -3.11 8.46 5.64
N ARG A 56 -2.52 7.73 6.59
CA ARG A 56 -2.92 7.74 8.01
C ARG A 56 -1.71 7.68 8.93
N SER A 57 -1.77 8.43 10.01
CA SER A 57 -0.67 8.54 10.97
C SER A 57 -1.02 8.07 12.38
N SER A 58 -2.26 7.65 12.64
CA SER A 58 -2.71 7.32 14.01
C SER A 58 -3.64 6.13 14.08
N TRP A 59 -3.34 5.25 15.03
CA TRP A 59 -3.97 3.95 15.13
C TRP A 59 -4.21 3.55 16.58
N ARG A 60 -5.35 2.93 16.85
CA ARG A 60 -5.74 2.42 18.16
C ARG A 60 -5.47 0.93 18.28
N ALA A 61 -4.85 0.49 19.38
CA ALA A 61 -4.64 -0.93 19.65
C ALA A 61 -5.97 -1.69 19.79
N VAL A 62 -6.11 -2.84 19.11
CA VAL A 62 -7.39 -3.58 19.05
C VAL A 62 -7.55 -4.63 20.14
N ASN A 63 -6.45 -5.20 20.65
CA ASN A 63 -6.48 -6.25 21.67
C ASN A 63 -5.59 -5.90 22.86
N ASP A 64 -5.82 -6.59 23.99
CA ASP A 64 -5.13 -6.27 25.25
C ASP A 64 -3.63 -6.56 25.17
N ILE A 65 -3.21 -7.57 24.40
CA ILE A 65 -1.78 -7.84 24.17
C ILE A 65 -1.11 -6.64 23.49
N THR A 66 -1.70 -6.13 22.40
CA THR A 66 -1.17 -4.94 21.70
C THR A 66 -1.23 -3.72 22.60
N ARG A 67 -2.34 -3.52 23.32
CA ARG A 67 -2.50 -2.37 24.22
C ARG A 67 -1.45 -2.36 25.34
N ASN A 68 -1.12 -3.52 25.90
CA ASN A 68 -0.17 -3.64 27.01
C ASN A 68 1.29 -3.50 26.56
N VAL A 69 1.64 -3.97 25.36
CA VAL A 69 3.03 -3.91 24.86
C VAL A 69 3.32 -2.58 24.17
N THR A 70 2.41 -2.12 23.31
CA THR A 70 2.64 -0.96 22.45
C THR A 70 1.74 0.23 22.78
N GLY A 71 0.54 -0.03 23.31
CA GLY A 71 -0.49 1.01 23.38
C GLY A 71 -0.89 1.46 21.96
N ASN A 72 -1.42 2.68 21.83
CA ASN A 72 -1.74 3.25 20.52
C ASN A 72 -0.49 3.54 19.69
N LEU A 73 -0.62 3.58 18.37
CA LEU A 73 0.47 3.80 17.45
C LEU A 73 0.30 5.14 16.72
N ARG A 74 1.40 5.88 16.59
CA ARG A 74 1.56 6.95 15.62
C ARG A 74 2.65 6.55 14.61
N VAL A 75 2.38 6.72 13.33
CA VAL A 75 3.36 6.46 12.26
C VAL A 75 3.57 7.73 11.47
N SER A 76 4.83 8.06 11.18
CA SER A 76 5.18 9.22 10.37
C SER A 76 6.39 8.93 9.50
N MET A 77 6.41 9.50 8.30
CA MET A 77 7.62 9.58 7.48
C MET A 77 8.61 10.56 8.13
N GLU A 78 9.88 10.19 8.24
CA GLU A 78 10.90 11.04 8.87
C GLU A 78 11.21 12.28 8.01
N HIS A 79 11.30 12.11 6.69
CA HIS A 79 11.63 13.19 5.74
C HIS A 79 10.71 13.21 4.52
N GLN A 80 10.67 12.10 3.77
CA GLN A 80 9.93 12.00 2.50
C GLN A 80 9.44 10.57 2.27
N ARG A 81 8.50 10.40 1.33
CA ARG A 81 7.98 9.08 0.94
C ARG A 81 9.12 8.15 0.50
N GLY A 82 9.05 6.89 0.91
CA GLY A 82 10.12 5.90 0.71
C GLY A 82 11.32 6.02 1.65
N GLY A 83 11.41 7.10 2.45
CA GLY A 83 12.40 7.22 3.52
C GLY A 83 12.04 6.43 4.77
N PRO A 84 12.86 6.52 5.83
CA PRO A 84 12.58 5.86 7.09
C PRO A 84 11.23 6.31 7.67
N LEU A 85 10.51 5.34 8.24
CA LEU A 85 9.33 5.59 9.03
C LEU A 85 9.68 5.57 10.51
N ILE A 86 9.01 6.44 11.27
CA ILE A 86 9.01 6.45 12.72
C ILE A 86 7.69 5.86 13.21
N PHE A 87 7.78 4.75 13.93
CA PHE A 87 6.67 4.12 14.65
C PHE A 87 6.80 4.52 16.12
N ALA A 88 5.93 5.41 16.58
CA ALA A 88 5.87 5.85 17.97
C ALA A 88 4.71 5.16 18.68
N PHE A 89 5.03 4.31 19.64
CA PHE A 89 4.08 3.54 20.43
C PHE A 89 3.82 4.24 21.76
N ALA A 90 2.56 4.28 22.19
CA ALA A 90 2.13 5.02 23.37
C ALA A 90 2.72 4.50 24.69
N THR A 91 3.25 3.28 24.73
CA THR A 91 4.02 2.76 25.88
C THR A 91 5.40 3.41 26.02
N GLY A 92 5.86 4.16 25.02
CA GLY A 92 7.18 4.80 24.99
C GLY A 92 8.23 3.99 24.23
N VAL A 93 7.82 3.00 23.43
CA VAL A 93 8.69 2.39 22.43
C VAL A 93 8.65 3.26 21.16
N THR A 94 9.80 3.57 20.60
CA THR A 94 9.91 4.25 19.30
C THR A 94 10.81 3.42 18.40
N VAL A 95 10.35 3.14 17.18
CA VAL A 95 11.12 2.41 16.19
C VAL A 95 11.32 3.28 14.96
N ARG A 96 12.57 3.44 14.54
CA ARG A 96 12.91 3.98 13.23
C ARG A 96 13.26 2.84 12.30
N ALA A 97 12.56 2.71 11.18
CA ALA A 97 12.77 1.60 10.25
C ALA A 97 12.69 2.02 8.78
N GLN A 98 13.51 1.38 7.94
CA GLN A 98 13.56 1.62 6.49
C GLN A 98 12.93 0.44 5.75
N ALA A 99 11.96 0.73 4.88
CA ALA A 99 11.40 -0.28 3.98
C ALA A 99 12.49 -0.76 3.02
N TYR A 100 12.57 -2.08 2.79
CA TYR A 100 13.51 -2.66 1.83
C TYR A 100 12.82 -3.53 0.77
N GLU A 101 11.60 -4.00 1.01
CA GLU A 101 10.87 -4.84 0.06
C GLU A 101 9.36 -4.78 0.34
N GLN A 102 8.54 -4.89 -0.71
CA GLN A 102 7.12 -5.22 -0.64
C GLN A 102 6.96 -6.65 -1.15
N VAL A 103 6.20 -7.47 -0.41
CA VAL A 103 6.04 -8.90 -0.72
C VAL A 103 4.58 -9.30 -0.71
N ALA A 104 4.23 -10.23 -1.60
CA ALA A 104 2.91 -10.84 -1.66
C ALA A 104 2.54 -11.50 -0.32
N ALA A 105 1.26 -11.41 0.05
CA ALA A 105 0.72 -11.91 1.30
C ALA A 105 0.95 -13.42 1.51
N ASP A 106 0.93 -14.19 0.42
CA ASP A 106 1.09 -15.64 0.37
C ASP A 106 2.56 -16.10 0.31
N ARG A 107 3.50 -15.18 0.10
CA ARG A 107 4.94 -15.48 0.15
C ARG A 107 5.31 -16.02 1.52
N ARG A 108 6.19 -17.02 1.53
CA ARG A 108 6.73 -17.59 2.77
C ARG A 108 7.49 -16.52 3.56
N SER A 109 7.16 -16.42 4.84
CA SER A 109 7.84 -15.55 5.82
C SER A 109 9.13 -16.15 6.36
N ASP A 110 9.39 -17.43 6.03
CA ASP A 110 10.44 -18.29 6.57
C ASP A 110 10.29 -18.62 8.07
N VAL A 111 9.21 -18.18 8.74
CA VAL A 111 8.85 -18.58 10.11
C VAL A 111 7.95 -19.81 10.08
N GLY A 112 8.46 -20.97 10.48
CA GLY A 112 7.64 -22.17 10.67
C GLY A 112 6.81 -22.58 9.43
N GLY A 113 7.26 -22.21 8.23
CA GLY A 113 6.56 -22.47 6.96
C GLY A 113 5.34 -21.58 6.69
N GLN A 114 5.08 -20.56 7.52
CA GLN A 114 3.91 -19.68 7.40
C GLN A 114 4.11 -18.58 6.33
N SER A 115 3.01 -18.12 5.73
CA SER A 115 3.00 -16.94 4.87
C SER A 115 3.03 -15.63 5.68
N PHE A 116 3.31 -14.50 5.03
CA PHE A 116 3.24 -13.19 5.69
C PHE A 116 1.84 -12.86 6.21
N ALA A 117 0.79 -13.16 5.45
CA ALA A 117 -0.59 -12.99 5.89
C ALA A 117 -0.87 -13.74 7.21
N ALA A 118 -0.37 -14.97 7.32
CA ALA A 118 -0.54 -15.80 8.52
C ALA A 118 0.21 -15.23 9.73
N VAL A 119 1.47 -14.82 9.55
CA VAL A 119 2.29 -14.26 10.64
C VAL A 119 1.74 -12.91 11.14
N LEU A 120 1.22 -12.09 10.22
CA LEU A 120 0.59 -10.80 10.54
C LEU A 120 -0.81 -10.95 11.13
N GLY A 121 -1.49 -12.07 10.88
CA GLY A 121 -2.94 -12.15 11.05
C GLY A 121 -3.66 -11.11 10.19
N GLY A 122 -3.21 -10.98 8.93
CA GLY A 122 -3.71 -10.06 7.91
C GLY A 122 -4.64 -10.74 6.89
N ASP A 123 -5.10 -9.98 5.90
CA ASP A 123 -5.86 -10.52 4.77
C ASP A 123 -4.89 -11.18 3.76
N PRO A 124 -5.16 -12.40 3.27
CA PRO A 124 -4.28 -13.10 2.32
C PRO A 124 -4.20 -12.46 0.93
N ARG A 125 -4.91 -11.37 0.68
CA ARG A 125 -4.88 -10.60 -0.57
C ARG A 125 -4.10 -9.28 -0.46
N VAL A 126 -3.58 -8.97 0.73
CA VAL A 126 -2.92 -7.70 1.02
C VAL A 126 -1.44 -7.91 1.22
N ASP A 127 -0.64 -7.12 0.51
CA ASP A 127 0.81 -7.23 0.56
C ASP A 127 1.38 -6.82 1.93
N ALA A 128 2.58 -7.32 2.21
CA ALA A 128 3.36 -6.93 3.37
C ALA A 128 4.56 -6.07 2.96
N TYR A 129 4.74 -4.95 3.64
CA TYR A 129 5.93 -4.12 3.56
C TYR A 129 6.94 -4.58 4.61
N LEU A 130 8.14 -4.92 4.15
CA LEU A 130 9.23 -5.38 5.00
C LEU A 130 10.17 -4.23 5.33
N TYR A 131 10.44 -4.07 6.62
CA TYR A 131 11.25 -3.01 7.18
C TYR A 131 12.45 -3.58 7.93
N ARG A 132 13.61 -2.93 7.75
CA ARG A 132 14.78 -3.09 8.61
C ARG A 132 14.73 -2.03 9.69
N VAL A 133 14.77 -2.46 10.95
CA VAL A 133 14.85 -1.55 12.10
C VAL A 133 16.25 -0.97 12.17
N LEU A 134 16.32 0.36 12.08
CA LEU A 134 17.56 1.14 12.19
C LEU A 134 17.86 1.48 13.66
N ASP A 135 16.82 1.88 14.38
CA ASP A 135 16.88 2.17 15.81
C ASP A 135 15.58 1.73 16.51
N GLU A 136 15.72 1.21 17.72
CA GLU A 136 14.61 0.97 18.63
C GLU A 136 14.97 1.62 19.96
N THR A 137 14.20 2.61 20.38
CA THR A 137 14.33 3.24 21.68
C THR A 137 13.20 2.76 22.58
N VAL A 138 13.53 2.29 23.78
CA VAL A 138 12.57 1.76 24.75
C VAL A 138 12.64 2.63 26.01
N ALA A 139 11.59 3.40 26.26
CA ALA A 139 11.49 4.23 27.46
C ALA A 139 11.21 3.39 28.71
N ARG A 140 11.51 3.96 29.89
CA ARG A 140 11.21 3.34 31.20
C ARG A 140 9.71 3.05 31.42
N SER A 141 8.82 3.73 30.67
CA SER A 141 7.38 3.52 30.70
C SER A 141 6.91 2.25 29.96
N ALA A 142 7.81 1.54 29.26
CA ALA A 142 7.52 0.29 28.56
C ALA A 142 7.99 -0.91 29.41
N PRO A 143 7.21 -1.37 30.40
CA PRO A 143 7.66 -2.38 31.36
C PRO A 143 7.89 -3.77 30.73
N LEU A 144 7.32 -4.00 29.55
CA LEU A 144 7.46 -5.25 28.81
C LEU A 144 8.61 -5.22 27.79
N GLY A 145 9.38 -4.13 27.72
CA GLY A 145 10.47 -3.96 26.77
C GLY A 145 10.03 -3.45 25.39
N GLY A 146 10.82 -3.77 24.37
CA GLY A 146 10.55 -3.42 22.97
C GLY A 146 9.54 -4.34 22.30
N LEU A 147 9.43 -4.31 20.97
CA LEU A 147 8.48 -5.16 20.25
C LEU A 147 8.84 -6.66 20.34
N CYS A 148 10.11 -6.96 20.56
CA CYS A 148 10.63 -8.30 20.86
C CYS A 148 10.91 -8.54 22.36
N GLY A 149 10.33 -7.72 23.24
CA GLY A 149 10.50 -7.84 24.68
C GLY A 149 11.88 -7.37 25.14
N ALA A 150 12.63 -8.25 25.80
CA ALA A 150 14.00 -7.95 26.25
C ALA A 150 15.00 -7.88 25.08
N ASP A 151 14.70 -8.56 23.96
CA ASP A 151 15.52 -8.54 22.77
C ASP A 151 15.19 -7.35 21.87
N ARG A 152 16.20 -6.91 21.10
CA ARG A 152 16.02 -5.85 20.12
C ARG A 152 15.29 -6.34 18.88
N THR A 153 14.31 -5.56 18.45
CA THR A 153 13.66 -5.75 17.16
C THR A 153 14.62 -5.36 16.05
N ARG A 154 14.75 -6.21 15.03
CA ARG A 154 15.66 -5.99 13.89
C ARG A 154 14.92 -5.86 12.57
N PHE A 155 13.77 -6.49 12.46
CA PHE A 155 12.92 -6.40 11.28
C PHE A 155 11.46 -6.32 11.66
N MET A 156 10.67 -5.72 10.77
CA MET A 156 9.21 -5.68 10.89
C MET A 156 8.59 -6.04 9.54
N ALA A 157 7.46 -6.72 9.57
CA ALA A 157 6.54 -6.79 8.44
C ALA A 157 5.31 -5.96 8.80
N VAL A 158 4.77 -5.21 7.85
CA VAL A 158 3.67 -4.27 8.08
C VAL A 158 2.66 -4.33 6.94
N SER A 159 1.37 -4.33 7.26
CA SER A 159 0.30 -4.18 6.26
C SER A 159 -0.73 -3.17 6.75
N GLU A 160 -1.20 -2.30 5.84
CA GLU A 160 -2.29 -1.34 6.06
C GLU A 160 -3.40 -1.59 5.04
N PHE A 161 -4.60 -1.94 5.52
CA PHE A 161 -5.71 -2.31 4.63
C PHE A 161 -7.08 -2.12 5.29
N VAL A 162 -8.14 -2.28 4.50
CA VAL A 162 -9.53 -2.30 4.98
C VAL A 162 -9.96 -3.74 5.26
N ASP A 163 -10.34 -4.05 6.51
CA ASP A 163 -10.83 -5.38 6.86
C ASP A 163 -12.26 -5.64 6.37
N ALA A 164 -12.76 -6.86 6.59
CA ALA A 164 -14.12 -7.25 6.19
C ALA A 164 -15.25 -6.42 6.84
N SER A 165 -14.95 -5.64 7.90
CA SER A 165 -15.90 -4.73 8.53
C SER A 165 -15.90 -3.33 7.92
N GLY A 166 -15.08 -3.08 6.89
CA GLY A 166 -14.91 -1.78 6.27
C GLY A 166 -14.00 -0.84 7.08
N ARG A 167 -13.26 -1.37 8.06
CA ARG A 167 -12.39 -0.56 8.91
C ARG A 167 -10.94 -0.67 8.47
N TRP A 168 -10.26 0.48 8.44
CA TRP A 168 -8.82 0.50 8.27
C TRP A 168 -8.14 -0.17 9.46
N VAL A 169 -7.25 -1.10 9.15
CA VAL A 169 -6.42 -1.85 10.09
C VAL A 169 -4.95 -1.71 9.72
N PHE A 170 -4.12 -1.74 10.74
CA PHE A 170 -2.67 -1.70 10.62
C PHE A 170 -2.11 -2.88 11.39
N LYS A 171 -1.34 -3.73 10.71
CA LYS A 171 -0.77 -4.96 11.27
C LYS A 171 0.74 -4.82 11.29
N ILE A 172 1.36 -5.26 12.38
CA ILE A 172 2.82 -5.31 12.51
C ILE A 172 3.20 -6.71 12.99
N ALA A 173 4.18 -7.34 12.37
CA ALA A 173 4.90 -8.48 12.93
C ALA A 173 6.34 -8.08 13.19
N ALA A 174 6.84 -8.35 14.40
CA ALA A 174 8.20 -8.02 14.82
C ALA A 174 9.08 -9.27 14.81
N PHE A 175 10.32 -9.11 14.36
CA PHE A 175 11.32 -10.17 14.26
C PHE A 175 12.66 -9.70 14.84
N LYS A 176 13.40 -10.64 15.42
CA LYS A 176 14.77 -10.45 15.91
C LYS A 176 15.77 -11.31 15.13
N GLY A 177 17.06 -11.12 15.43
CA GLY A 177 18.17 -11.79 14.76
C GLY A 177 18.74 -10.99 13.59
N ASP A 178 19.72 -11.57 12.90
CA ASP A 178 20.53 -10.83 11.92
C ASP A 178 19.97 -10.88 10.49
N ARG A 179 18.97 -11.74 10.24
CA ARG A 179 18.40 -11.96 8.91
C ARG A 179 16.91 -11.65 8.89
N GLY A 180 16.48 -10.97 7.82
CA GLY A 180 15.11 -10.51 7.66
C GLY A 180 14.18 -11.64 7.18
N PRO A 181 12.88 -11.52 7.46
CA PRO A 181 11.90 -12.45 6.90
C PRO A 181 11.87 -12.37 5.38
N GLY A 182 11.61 -13.50 4.71
CA GLY A 182 11.57 -13.59 3.24
C GLY A 182 12.95 -13.65 2.56
N SER A 183 14.03 -13.73 3.35
CA SER A 183 15.41 -13.87 2.86
C SER A 183 15.84 -15.32 2.58
N GLY A 184 14.93 -16.30 2.73
CA GLY A 184 15.21 -17.73 2.62
C GLY A 184 15.90 -18.31 3.86
N GLN A 185 15.84 -17.58 4.98
CA GLN A 185 16.57 -17.86 6.22
C GLN A 185 15.59 -17.73 7.37
N ASP A 186 15.62 -18.65 8.35
CA ASP A 186 14.65 -18.73 9.45
C ASP A 186 14.75 -17.50 10.40
N PRO A 187 13.88 -16.48 10.25
CA PRO A 187 13.92 -15.28 11.06
C PRO A 187 13.23 -15.59 12.39
N GLN A 188 13.68 -14.97 13.47
CA GLN A 188 13.09 -15.25 14.78
C GLN A 188 11.87 -14.36 15.00
N TYR A 189 10.68 -14.92 14.79
CA TYR A 189 9.42 -14.24 15.10
C TYR A 189 9.28 -13.96 16.60
N CYS A 190 8.88 -12.73 16.92
CA CYS A 190 8.62 -12.32 18.29
C CYS A 190 7.12 -12.28 18.61
N ARG A 191 6.39 -11.41 17.90
CA ARG A 191 4.97 -11.14 18.14
C ARG A 191 4.36 -10.34 17.00
N SER A 192 3.04 -10.39 16.88
CA SER A 192 2.26 -9.49 16.03
C SER A 192 1.34 -8.56 16.83
N PHE A 193 1.12 -7.38 16.27
CA PHE A 193 0.37 -6.29 16.84
C PHE A 193 -0.69 -5.83 15.85
N SER A 194 -1.85 -5.46 16.35
CA SER A 194 -2.98 -5.08 15.51
C SER A 194 -3.58 -3.76 15.99
N PHE A 195 -3.79 -2.87 15.04
CA PHE A 195 -4.36 -1.56 15.25
C PHE A 195 -5.48 -1.28 14.26
N THR A 196 -6.30 -0.29 14.57
CA THR A 196 -7.40 0.18 13.74
C THR A 196 -7.39 1.70 13.68
N ALA A 197 -7.85 2.29 12.58
CA ALA A 197 -7.96 3.73 12.46
C ALA A 197 -8.89 4.29 13.56
N GLN A 198 -8.58 5.51 14.00
CA GLN A 198 -9.40 6.28 14.94
C GLN A 198 -10.55 6.98 14.22
#